data_AF-A0A0V7YX21-F1
#
_entry.id   AF-A0A0V7YX21-F1
#
_cell.length_a   1.000
_cell.length_b   1.000
_cell.length_c   1.000
_cell.angle_alpha   90.00
_cell.angle_beta   90.00
_cell.angle_gamma   90.00
#
_symmetry.space_group_name_H-M   'P 1'
#
loop_
_entity.id
_entity.type
_entity.pdbx_description
1 polymer ?
#
loop_
_entity_poly.entity_id
_entity_poly.type
_entity_poly.pdbx_seq_one_letter_code
_entity_poly.pdbx_strand_id
1 'polypeptide(L)'
;MLWSNQSGGGGGGPWGRPGGNGGGPWGNGGGGKTPPNLEDLLRRGQDRLRGLIPGGGNTGGGYGGGPSSGIGGGRSAAVIAALAVAVWLATGFYTVYPRQVGIETIFGRYVGTKGEGLRYNFPYPIGGVVKPDVGSQNSIQIGFRSGPGGQGRTRDVPDESLILTGDENIVDLDFEVQWRINPLKASDFVFNLQNPEGTIKAISESAMREVIGRRNIQAILTNEQSSIAQEVKEMVQKALDEYGAGVRIEVVQLVSVNPPPEVRPAFIDVNAAQQDADTAQNEAKTYASREVPQARGRASQIFQQAEAYRTKATADATGQAARFSEVYASYKAAPAISRERLFLETMEKVLGSVNKVIIDQNGAQPGSGAAAGVLPVLPLTEFGARAPSQTATGAAR
;
A
#
# COMPACT_ATOMS: atom_id res chain seq x y z
N MET A 1 37.18 -7.61 10.72
CA MET A 1 37.93 -8.24 9.61
C MET A 1 37.70 -7.42 8.35
N LEU A 2 38.65 -6.56 7.99
CA LEU A 2 38.92 -6.10 6.62
C LEU A 2 40.36 -5.59 6.63
N TRP A 3 41.11 -6.00 5.62
CA TRP A 3 42.56 -5.97 5.57
C TRP A 3 43.14 -4.60 5.20
N SER A 4 44.14 -4.22 5.99
CA SER A 4 45.39 -3.50 5.68
C SER A 4 45.40 -2.43 4.58
N ASN A 5 45.53 -1.18 5.02
CA ASN A 5 46.26 -0.12 4.34
C ASN A 5 47.39 0.30 5.29
N GLN A 6 48.65 0.08 4.94
CA GLN A 6 49.77 0.51 5.80
C GLN A 6 50.97 1.02 5.00
N SER A 7 51.05 2.34 5.00
CA SER A 7 52.23 3.21 5.13
C SER A 7 53.52 2.76 4.44
N GLY A 8 53.85 3.46 3.35
CA GLY A 8 55.21 3.60 2.87
C GLY A 8 55.79 4.96 3.25
N GLY A 9 57.07 4.96 3.65
CA GLY A 9 57.98 6.07 3.37
C GLY A 9 58.73 6.65 4.57
N GLY A 10 59.98 6.23 4.78
CA GLY A 10 60.95 7.00 5.55
C GLY A 10 62.29 6.33 5.84
N GLY A 11 63.37 6.82 5.21
CA GLY A 11 64.79 6.64 5.59
C GLY A 11 65.44 5.38 5.01
N GLY A 12 66.69 5.34 4.53
CA GLY A 12 67.86 6.21 4.51
C GLY A 12 69.04 5.30 4.07
N GLY A 13 70.05 5.81 3.34
CA GLY A 13 71.24 5.01 2.92
C GLY A 13 72.06 4.49 4.11
N PRO A 14 73.21 3.74 3.96
CA PRO A 14 74.29 4.00 2.99
C PRO A 14 75.17 2.78 2.51
N TRP A 15 75.99 3.02 1.47
CA TRP A 15 77.28 2.37 1.05
C TRP A 15 77.55 0.85 1.21
N GLY A 16 77.98 0.21 0.11
CA GLY A 16 78.76 -1.04 0.14
C GLY A 16 79.20 -1.55 -1.25
N ARG A 17 80.47 -1.29 -1.62
CA ARG A 17 81.25 -1.96 -2.71
C ARG A 17 82.06 -3.10 -2.06
N PRO A 18 82.49 -4.17 -2.79
CA PRO A 18 83.72 -4.13 -3.63
C PRO A 18 83.59 -4.98 -4.92
N GLY A 19 84.31 -4.76 -6.02
CA GLY A 19 85.76 -4.98 -6.24
C GLY A 19 85.96 -6.23 -7.13
N GLY A 20 86.36 -6.09 -8.40
CA GLY A 20 87.65 -6.58 -8.95
C GLY A 20 87.56 -8.05 -9.44
N ASN A 21 88.29 -8.61 -10.41
CA ASN A 21 89.32 -8.21 -11.37
C ASN A 21 89.54 -9.42 -12.30
N GLY A 22 89.86 -9.19 -13.58
CA GLY A 22 90.95 -9.90 -14.28
C GLY A 22 90.72 -11.26 -14.97
N GLY A 23 91.09 -11.30 -16.26
CA GLY A 23 91.86 -12.42 -16.84
C GLY A 23 91.20 -13.22 -17.97
N GLY A 24 91.74 -13.12 -19.20
CA GLY A 24 91.41 -13.96 -20.38
C GLY A 24 91.95 -15.41 -20.26
N PRO A 25 92.39 -16.12 -21.34
CA PRO A 25 92.51 -15.75 -22.76
C PRO A 25 92.09 -16.86 -23.77
N TRP A 26 92.14 -16.54 -25.07
CA TRP A 26 92.04 -17.44 -26.26
C TRP A 26 90.65 -17.90 -26.74
N GLY A 27 90.34 -17.52 -27.99
CA GLY A 27 90.15 -18.55 -29.02
C GLY A 27 88.74 -18.80 -29.56
N ASN A 28 88.58 -18.39 -30.83
CA ASN A 28 87.98 -19.20 -31.90
C ASN A 28 86.44 -19.23 -32.08
N GLY A 29 85.98 -18.43 -33.04
CA GLY A 29 85.46 -18.96 -34.31
C GLY A 29 84.05 -19.55 -34.35
N GLY A 30 83.21 -19.04 -35.26
CA GLY A 30 82.09 -19.81 -35.80
C GLY A 30 80.88 -18.95 -36.15
N GLY A 31 80.67 -18.71 -37.45
CA GLY A 31 79.62 -17.86 -37.97
C GLY A 31 78.19 -18.38 -37.78
N GLY A 32 77.22 -17.51 -38.04
CA GLY A 32 75.89 -17.96 -38.42
C GLY A 32 74.72 -17.06 -38.01
N LYS A 33 74.34 -16.17 -38.95
CA LYS A 33 72.97 -15.75 -39.28
C LYS A 33 72.15 -14.99 -38.22
N THR A 34 72.17 -13.68 -38.37
CA THR A 34 71.18 -12.72 -37.85
C THR A 34 69.76 -13.08 -38.32
N PRO A 35 68.73 -13.05 -37.44
CA PRO A 35 67.34 -13.14 -37.86
C PRO A 35 66.89 -11.85 -38.59
N PRO A 36 65.87 -11.91 -39.46
CA PRO A 36 65.43 -10.77 -40.26
C PRO A 36 64.94 -9.62 -39.37
N ASN A 37 65.55 -8.44 -39.53
CA ASN A 37 65.24 -7.25 -38.75
C ASN A 37 63.83 -6.74 -39.09
N LEU A 38 62.99 -6.59 -38.07
CA LEU A 38 61.72 -5.85 -38.12
C LEU A 38 61.92 -4.41 -38.63
N GLU A 39 63.14 -3.88 -38.44
CA GLU A 39 63.62 -2.62 -39.00
C GLU A 39 63.54 -2.57 -40.53
N ASP A 40 63.85 -3.66 -41.24
CA ASP A 40 63.80 -3.71 -42.71
C ASP A 40 62.36 -3.80 -43.24
N LEU A 41 61.45 -4.39 -42.47
CA LEU A 41 60.01 -4.42 -42.76
C LEU A 41 59.36 -3.05 -42.56
N LEU A 42 59.74 -2.36 -41.47
CA LEU A 42 59.26 -1.01 -41.17
C LEU A 42 59.75 0.01 -42.20
N ARG A 43 61.02 -0.11 -42.61
CA ARG A 43 61.63 0.74 -43.63
C ARG A 43 61.02 0.51 -45.03
N ARG A 44 60.72 -0.75 -45.37
CA ARG A 44 60.03 -1.12 -46.62
C ARG A 44 58.57 -0.63 -46.66
N GLY A 45 57.92 -0.49 -45.49
CA GLY A 45 56.61 0.17 -45.37
C GLY A 45 56.70 1.69 -45.54
N GLN A 46 57.72 2.31 -44.95
CA GLN A 46 57.99 3.75 -45.05
C GLN A 46 58.36 4.19 -46.48
N ASP A 47 59.06 3.33 -47.23
CA ASP A 47 59.42 3.60 -48.63
C ASP A 47 58.23 3.48 -49.59
N ARG A 48 57.27 2.59 -49.33
CA ARG A 48 56.00 2.53 -50.09
C ARG A 48 55.08 3.71 -49.75
N LEU A 49 55.10 4.19 -48.51
CA LEU A 49 54.35 5.37 -48.09
C LEU A 49 54.93 6.66 -48.70
N ARG A 50 56.27 6.76 -48.77
CA ARG A 50 56.98 7.84 -49.47
C ARG A 50 56.70 7.85 -50.98
N GLY A 51 56.43 6.70 -51.58
CA GLY A 51 56.02 6.59 -52.99
C GLY A 51 54.60 7.09 -53.30
N LEU A 52 53.73 7.18 -52.30
CA LEU A 52 52.34 7.68 -52.44
C LEU A 52 52.19 9.16 -52.07
N ILE A 53 53.25 9.81 -51.58
CA ILE A 53 53.31 11.26 -51.32
C ILE A 53 54.20 11.91 -52.40
N PRO A 54 53.60 12.53 -53.43
CA PRO A 54 54.37 13.18 -54.48
C PRO A 54 54.67 14.62 -54.07
N GLY A 55 55.92 14.86 -53.66
CA GLY A 55 56.47 16.20 -53.46
C GLY A 55 57.45 16.27 -52.30
N GLY A 56 58.71 15.95 -52.56
CA GLY A 56 59.79 16.04 -51.57
C GLY A 56 61.17 15.94 -52.21
N GLY A 57 61.39 16.70 -53.28
CA GLY A 57 62.70 16.86 -53.91
C GLY A 57 63.40 18.12 -53.39
N ASN A 58 64.37 17.90 -52.50
CA ASN A 58 65.64 18.62 -52.39
C ASN A 58 65.67 20.17 -52.38
N THR A 59 65.85 20.76 -51.19
CA THR A 59 66.68 21.97 -51.06
C THR A 59 67.41 21.99 -49.72
N GLY A 60 68.74 22.10 -49.79
CA GLY A 60 69.60 22.29 -48.64
C GLY A 60 69.51 23.71 -48.03
N GLY A 61 70.10 23.81 -46.84
CA GLY A 61 70.51 24.97 -46.04
C GLY A 61 70.02 26.38 -46.40
N GLY A 62 69.57 27.11 -45.37
CA GLY A 62 69.55 28.57 -45.38
C GLY A 62 68.56 29.18 -44.40
N TYR A 63 69.07 29.91 -43.42
CA TYR A 63 68.34 30.79 -42.52
C TYR A 63 67.57 31.89 -43.29
N GLY A 64 66.39 32.29 -42.80
CA GLY A 64 65.72 33.51 -43.26
C GLY A 64 64.20 33.43 -43.18
N GLY A 65 63.58 34.36 -42.43
CA GLY A 65 62.17 34.36 -42.11
C GLY A 65 61.23 34.91 -43.19
N GLY A 66 59.94 34.89 -42.85
CA GLY A 66 58.82 35.44 -43.63
C GLY A 66 57.84 34.34 -44.07
N PRO A 67 56.52 34.56 -43.96
CA PRO A 67 55.52 33.51 -44.07
C PRO A 67 55.36 33.09 -45.54
N SER A 68 56.08 32.05 -45.95
CA SER A 68 55.95 31.48 -47.27
C SER A 68 54.67 30.66 -47.36
N SER A 69 53.61 31.32 -47.83
CA SER A 69 52.52 30.71 -48.59
C SER A 69 53.12 29.95 -49.78
N GLY A 70 53.52 28.71 -49.53
CA GLY A 70 54.14 27.82 -50.51
C GLY A 70 53.09 26.85 -51.05
N ILE A 71 52.36 27.29 -52.06
CA ILE A 71 51.45 26.47 -52.88
C ILE A 71 52.31 25.47 -53.68
N GLY A 72 52.65 24.36 -53.03
CA GLY A 72 53.27 23.17 -53.64
C GLY A 72 52.21 22.28 -54.30
N GLY A 73 51.72 22.73 -55.45
CA GLY A 73 51.15 21.96 -56.56
C GLY A 73 50.21 20.80 -56.24
N GLY A 74 48.91 21.10 -56.04
CA GLY A 74 47.73 20.21 -56.23
C GLY A 74 47.62 18.95 -55.37
N ARG A 75 48.68 18.17 -55.25
CA ARG A 75 48.71 16.86 -54.60
C ARG A 75 48.91 16.96 -53.07
N SER A 76 49.68 17.92 -52.58
CA SER A 76 49.79 18.18 -51.13
C SER A 76 48.47 18.75 -50.55
N ALA A 77 47.84 19.67 -51.27
CA ALA A 77 46.51 20.18 -50.97
C ALA A 77 45.44 19.07 -51.04
N ALA A 78 45.53 18.17 -52.02
CA ALA A 78 44.64 17.00 -52.11
C ALA A 78 44.83 16.03 -50.94
N VAL A 79 46.06 15.81 -50.47
CA VAL A 79 46.34 14.96 -49.29
C VAL A 79 45.80 15.60 -48.01
N ILE A 80 45.95 16.91 -47.83
CA ILE A 80 45.40 17.64 -46.68
C ILE A 80 43.87 17.63 -46.72
N ALA A 81 43.26 17.86 -47.89
CA ALA A 81 41.82 17.77 -48.05
C ALA A 81 41.29 16.35 -47.79
N ALA A 82 41.99 15.32 -48.27
CA ALA A 82 41.64 13.93 -48.01
C ALA A 82 41.74 13.58 -46.52
N LEU A 83 42.78 14.06 -45.82
CA LEU A 83 42.92 13.91 -44.37
C LEU A 83 41.80 14.65 -43.62
N ALA A 84 41.46 15.86 -44.04
CA ALA A 84 40.35 16.62 -43.44
C ALA A 84 39.01 15.90 -43.62
N VAL A 85 38.74 15.33 -44.80
CA VAL A 85 37.55 14.51 -45.06
C VAL A 85 37.57 13.21 -44.25
N ALA A 86 38.72 12.55 -44.11
CA ALA A 86 38.84 11.33 -43.31
C ALA A 86 38.60 11.60 -41.81
N VAL A 87 39.17 12.68 -41.27
CA VAL A 87 38.89 13.13 -39.89
C VAL A 87 37.44 13.52 -39.73
N TRP A 88 36.87 14.24 -40.70
CA TRP A 88 35.45 14.60 -40.70
C TRP A 88 34.57 13.35 -40.67
N LEU A 89 34.78 12.36 -41.56
CA LEU A 89 34.05 11.09 -41.52
C LEU A 89 34.23 10.35 -40.19
N ALA A 90 35.44 10.36 -39.60
CA ALA A 90 35.67 9.75 -38.29
C ALA A 90 34.88 10.40 -37.14
N THR A 91 34.43 11.65 -37.28
CA THR A 91 33.52 12.26 -36.28
C THR A 91 32.09 11.72 -36.31
N GLY A 92 31.76 10.86 -37.29
CA GLY A 92 30.45 10.22 -37.43
C GLY A 92 30.18 9.07 -36.46
N PHE A 93 31.18 8.59 -35.71
CA PHE A 93 31.00 7.56 -34.70
C PHE A 93 30.31 8.11 -33.45
N TYR A 94 29.26 7.44 -32.99
CA TYR A 94 28.54 7.79 -31.77
C TYR A 94 28.09 6.54 -31.01
N THR A 95 27.87 6.69 -29.71
CA THR A 95 27.41 5.62 -28.84
C THR A 95 25.96 5.86 -28.41
N VAL A 96 25.18 4.78 -28.42
CA VAL A 96 23.81 4.73 -27.90
C VAL A 96 23.84 3.93 -26.59
N TYR A 97 23.41 4.57 -25.50
CA TYR A 97 23.34 3.94 -24.18
C TYR A 97 22.12 3.00 -24.06
N PRO A 98 22.11 2.02 -23.12
CA PRO A 98 21.03 1.03 -23.01
C PRO A 98 19.61 1.56 -22.78
N ARG A 99 19.48 2.79 -22.30
CA ARG A 99 18.19 3.47 -22.10
C ARG A 99 17.85 4.46 -23.20
N GLN A 100 18.68 4.55 -24.23
CA GLN A 100 18.53 5.48 -25.34
C GLN A 100 18.30 4.75 -26.64
N VAL A 101 17.63 5.43 -27.56
CA VAL A 101 17.45 4.96 -28.93
C VAL A 101 18.03 6.01 -29.86
N GLY A 102 18.89 5.59 -30.80
CA GLY A 102 19.50 6.50 -31.76
C GLY A 102 18.60 6.67 -32.99
N ILE A 103 18.00 7.83 -33.15
CA ILE A 103 17.22 8.19 -34.34
C ILE A 103 18.15 8.92 -35.31
N GLU A 104 18.43 8.26 -36.43
CA GLU A 104 19.35 8.76 -37.46
C GLU A 104 18.57 9.56 -38.51
N THR A 105 19.07 10.77 -38.79
CA THR A 105 18.59 11.63 -39.86
C THR A 105 19.72 11.93 -40.84
N ILE A 106 19.41 11.94 -42.13
CA ILE A 106 20.32 12.36 -43.21
C ILE A 106 19.59 13.42 -44.03
N PHE A 107 20.19 14.62 -44.16
CA PHE A 107 19.57 15.80 -44.77
C PHE A 107 18.16 16.09 -44.24
N GLY A 108 17.92 15.83 -42.95
CA GLY A 108 16.62 15.98 -42.30
C GLY A 108 15.60 14.88 -42.57
N ARG A 109 15.91 13.90 -43.44
CA ARG A 109 15.05 12.72 -43.66
C ARG A 109 15.36 11.65 -42.62
N TYR A 110 14.33 11.03 -42.04
CA TYR A 110 14.45 9.86 -41.18
C TYR A 110 14.96 8.66 -41.97
N VAL A 111 16.05 8.04 -41.51
CA VAL A 111 16.70 6.89 -42.17
C VAL A 111 16.46 5.60 -41.40
N GLY A 112 16.45 5.68 -40.08
CA GLY A 112 16.16 4.52 -39.25
C GLY A 112 16.42 4.75 -37.78
N THR A 113 15.96 3.79 -37.01
CA THR A 113 16.13 3.73 -35.57
C THR A 113 17.15 2.63 -35.23
N LYS A 114 18.18 2.96 -34.44
CA LYS A 114 19.20 2.00 -33.98
C LYS A 114 19.13 1.83 -32.47
N GLY A 115 19.25 0.58 -32.03
CA GLY A 115 19.41 0.22 -30.63
C GLY A 115 20.81 0.50 -30.09
N GLU A 116 21.04 0.07 -28.84
CA GLU A 116 22.27 0.28 -28.08
C GLU A 116 23.55 -0.17 -28.80
N GLY A 117 24.68 0.42 -28.39
CA GLY A 117 26.01 0.12 -28.90
C GLY A 117 26.68 1.26 -29.69
N LEU A 118 27.87 0.97 -30.24
CA LEU A 118 28.59 1.87 -31.13
C LEU A 118 27.94 1.87 -32.50
N ARG A 119 27.60 3.06 -32.99
CA ARG A 119 26.93 3.30 -34.27
C ARG A 119 27.69 4.36 -35.06
N TYR A 120 27.38 4.45 -36.35
CA TYR A 120 27.99 5.39 -37.26
C TYR A 120 26.89 6.08 -38.07
N ASN A 121 26.86 7.41 -38.03
CA ASN A 121 26.05 8.23 -38.92
C ASN A 121 26.96 9.25 -39.62
N PHE A 122 26.50 9.82 -40.74
CA PHE A 122 27.23 10.90 -41.38
C PHE A 122 27.39 12.08 -40.43
N PRO A 123 28.58 12.70 -40.36
CA PRO A 123 28.79 13.85 -39.51
C PRO A 123 27.96 15.05 -39.97
N TYR A 124 27.77 16.00 -39.06
CA TYR A 124 27.20 17.30 -39.39
C TYR A 124 28.05 17.95 -40.51
N PRO A 125 27.45 18.53 -41.58
CA PRO A 125 26.04 18.92 -41.74
C PRO A 125 25.13 17.92 -42.47
N ILE A 126 25.64 16.76 -42.89
CA ILE A 126 24.87 15.80 -43.71
C ILE A 126 23.96 14.92 -42.85
N GLY A 127 24.42 14.52 -41.67
CA GLY A 127 23.66 13.68 -40.75
C GLY A 127 23.48 14.32 -39.38
N GLY A 128 22.38 13.93 -38.71
CA GLY A 128 22.07 14.29 -37.34
C GLY A 128 21.55 13.07 -36.56
N VAL A 129 21.82 13.02 -35.26
CA VAL A 129 21.36 11.93 -34.38
C VAL A 129 20.64 12.52 -33.17
N VAL A 130 19.38 12.13 -32.98
CA VAL A 130 18.60 12.44 -31.78
C VAL A 130 18.54 11.19 -30.91
N LYS A 131 18.76 11.35 -29.60
CA LYS A 131 18.84 10.24 -28.64
C LYS A 131 17.82 10.42 -27.51
N PRO A 132 16.52 10.16 -27.75
CA PRO A 132 15.53 10.14 -26.68
C PRO A 132 15.84 9.04 -25.65
N ASP A 133 15.61 9.32 -24.37
CA ASP A 133 15.65 8.33 -23.28
C ASP A 133 14.32 7.56 -23.29
N VAL A 134 14.37 6.30 -23.69
CA VAL A 134 13.22 5.39 -23.74
C VAL A 134 13.09 4.56 -22.47
N GLY A 135 14.15 4.52 -21.64
CA GLY A 135 14.19 3.75 -20.40
C GLY A 135 13.73 4.53 -19.18
N SER A 136 13.57 5.85 -19.27
CA SER A 136 13.02 6.67 -18.20
C SER A 136 11.50 6.59 -18.15
N GLN A 137 11.00 6.37 -16.94
CA GLN A 137 9.63 6.63 -16.59
C GLN A 137 9.53 8.12 -16.28
N ASN A 138 8.75 8.82 -17.10
CA ASN A 138 8.49 10.23 -16.92
C ASN A 138 7.11 10.37 -16.28
N SER A 139 6.95 11.35 -15.40
CA SER A 139 5.65 11.67 -14.82
C SER A 139 5.25 13.10 -15.14
N ILE A 140 3.96 13.27 -15.42
CA ILE A 140 3.34 14.59 -15.59
C ILE A 140 2.33 14.72 -14.46
N GLN A 141 2.47 15.80 -13.70
CA GLN A 141 1.54 16.17 -12.63
C GLN A 141 0.52 17.17 -13.20
N ILE A 142 -0.76 16.88 -13.01
CA ILE A 142 -1.88 17.72 -13.44
C ILE A 142 -2.71 18.05 -12.20
N GLY A 143 -3.11 19.31 -12.07
CA GLY A 143 -3.79 19.84 -10.88
C GLY A 143 -2.83 20.40 -9.84
N PHE A 144 -1.61 19.87 -9.76
CA PHE A 144 -0.61 20.34 -8.80
C PHE A 144 0.80 20.47 -9.37
N ARG A 145 1.62 21.25 -8.67
CA ARG A 145 3.06 21.35 -8.89
C ARG A 145 3.80 21.00 -7.60
N SER A 146 4.57 19.92 -7.63
CA SER A 146 5.52 19.60 -6.57
C SER A 146 6.75 20.50 -6.68
N GLY A 147 7.15 21.14 -5.58
CA GLY A 147 8.40 21.90 -5.53
C GLY A 147 9.63 21.00 -5.75
N PRO A 148 10.77 21.53 -6.26
CA PRO A 148 12.00 20.76 -6.41
C PRO A 148 12.40 20.11 -5.09
N GLY A 149 12.58 18.79 -5.08
CA GLY A 149 13.00 18.02 -3.90
C GLY A 149 11.88 17.40 -3.05
N GLY A 150 10.62 17.42 -3.50
CA GLY A 150 9.52 16.67 -2.86
C GLY A 150 9.12 17.14 -1.45
N GLN A 151 9.77 18.20 -0.96
CA GLN A 151 9.60 18.74 0.40
C GLN A 151 8.97 20.15 0.40
N GLY A 152 8.63 20.67 -0.79
CA GLY A 152 7.97 21.97 -0.97
C GLY A 152 6.45 21.87 -0.85
N ARG A 153 5.81 22.98 -0.47
CA ARG A 153 4.34 23.11 -0.49
C ARG A 153 3.82 22.80 -1.89
N THR A 154 2.96 21.80 -2.00
CA THR A 154 2.18 21.52 -3.21
C THR A 154 1.43 22.78 -3.58
N ARG A 155 1.70 23.32 -4.77
CA ARG A 155 0.93 24.45 -5.32
C ARG A 155 -0.15 23.88 -6.21
N ASP A 156 -1.38 24.01 -5.76
CA ASP A 156 -2.57 23.72 -6.55
C ASP A 156 -2.69 24.72 -7.72
N VAL A 157 -3.16 24.23 -8.86
CA VAL A 157 -3.40 24.97 -10.10
C VAL A 157 -4.89 24.82 -10.43
N PRO A 158 -5.75 25.72 -9.92
CA PRO A 158 -7.21 25.58 -10.02
C PRO A 158 -7.73 25.40 -11.44
N ASP A 159 -7.08 26.04 -12.43
CA ASP A 159 -7.45 25.91 -13.85
C ASP A 159 -7.32 24.45 -14.36
N GLU A 160 -6.41 23.66 -13.77
CA GLU A 160 -6.15 22.26 -14.13
C GLU A 160 -6.88 21.26 -13.22
N SER A 161 -7.07 21.59 -11.93
CA SER A 161 -7.62 20.67 -10.93
C SER A 161 -9.15 20.72 -10.81
N LEU A 162 -9.79 21.86 -11.11
CA LEU A 162 -11.25 22.00 -10.99
C LEU A 162 -11.99 21.38 -12.18
N ILE A 163 -12.84 20.40 -11.89
CA ILE A 163 -13.65 19.68 -12.87
C ILE A 163 -15.11 19.62 -12.41
N LEU A 164 -16.04 19.76 -13.35
CA LEU A 164 -17.48 19.57 -13.13
C LEU A 164 -17.85 18.10 -13.35
N THR A 165 -18.51 17.48 -12.37
CA THR A 165 -19.03 16.12 -12.44
C THR A 165 -20.38 16.07 -13.15
N GLY A 166 -20.86 14.87 -13.52
CA GLY A 166 -22.12 14.68 -14.22
C GLY A 166 -23.37 15.08 -13.42
N ASP A 167 -23.24 15.18 -12.10
CA ASP A 167 -24.27 15.67 -11.16
C ASP A 167 -24.09 17.14 -10.76
N GLU A 168 -23.43 17.93 -11.62
CA GLU A 168 -23.24 19.38 -11.49
C GLU A 168 -22.44 19.82 -10.24
N ASN A 169 -21.68 18.92 -9.63
CA ASN A 169 -20.80 19.26 -8.52
C ASN A 169 -19.39 19.61 -9.03
N ILE A 170 -18.71 20.50 -8.33
CA ILE A 170 -17.32 20.85 -8.61
C ILE A 170 -16.42 19.99 -7.71
N VAL A 171 -15.42 19.36 -8.30
CA VAL A 171 -14.40 18.58 -7.60
C VAL A 171 -13.02 19.11 -7.95
N ASP A 172 -12.15 19.16 -6.94
CA ASP A 172 -10.73 19.44 -7.02
C ASP A 172 -9.98 18.10 -7.12
N LEU A 173 -9.38 17.86 -8.29
CA LEU A 173 -8.75 16.61 -8.69
C LEU A 173 -7.28 16.81 -9.04
N ASP A 174 -6.42 16.15 -8.26
CA ASP A 174 -5.01 16.01 -8.56
C ASP A 174 -4.74 14.61 -9.10
N PHE A 175 -4.01 14.53 -10.22
CA PHE A 175 -3.61 13.24 -10.77
C PHE A 175 -2.25 13.30 -11.45
N GLU A 176 -1.60 12.14 -11.49
CA GLU A 176 -0.29 11.95 -12.10
C GLU A 176 -0.40 10.91 -13.22
N VAL A 177 0.20 11.23 -14.37
CA VAL A 177 0.30 10.34 -15.52
C VAL A 177 1.75 9.93 -15.71
N GLN A 178 2.00 8.64 -15.55
CA GLN A 178 3.31 8.04 -15.73
C GLN A 178 3.38 7.38 -17.11
N TRP A 179 4.39 7.77 -17.89
CA TRP A 179 4.55 7.35 -19.27
C TRP A 179 6.01 7.05 -19.59
N ARG A 180 6.21 6.27 -20.66
CA ARG A 180 7.54 6.03 -21.24
C ARG A 180 7.47 6.04 -22.76
N ILE A 181 8.58 6.36 -23.40
CA ILE A 181 8.67 6.33 -24.86
C ILE A 181 8.71 4.86 -25.31
N ASN A 182 7.91 4.51 -26.31
CA ASN A 182 7.94 3.17 -26.89
C ASN A 182 9.18 3.06 -27.82
N PRO A 183 10.15 2.16 -27.56
CA PRO A 183 11.37 2.07 -28.35
C PRO A 183 11.11 1.74 -29.84
N LEU A 184 9.98 1.09 -30.15
CA LEU A 184 9.59 0.76 -31.52
C LEU A 184 9.02 1.94 -32.31
N LYS A 185 8.46 2.94 -31.62
CA LYS A 185 7.82 4.13 -32.21
C LYS A 185 8.52 5.43 -31.78
N ALA A 186 9.81 5.36 -31.40
CA ALA A 186 10.54 6.51 -30.88
C ALA A 186 10.71 7.64 -31.93
N SER A 187 10.68 7.30 -33.22
CA SER A 187 10.64 8.28 -34.32
C SER A 187 9.43 9.20 -34.22
N ASP A 188 8.28 8.62 -33.89
CA ASP A 188 6.99 9.30 -33.90
C ASP A 188 6.96 10.36 -32.78
N PHE A 189 7.54 10.05 -31.63
CA PHE A 189 7.71 10.99 -30.51
C PHE A 189 8.54 12.23 -30.88
N VAL A 190 9.59 12.07 -31.70
CA VAL A 190 10.50 13.17 -32.06
C VAL A 190 9.98 14.00 -33.22
N PHE A 191 9.26 13.39 -34.17
CA PHE A 191 8.87 14.06 -35.42
C PHE A 191 7.40 14.47 -35.49
N ASN A 192 6.49 13.76 -34.83
CA ASN A 192 5.06 14.05 -34.95
C ASN A 192 4.57 15.10 -33.94
N LEU A 193 5.26 15.27 -32.80
CA LEU A 193 4.88 16.23 -31.77
C LEU A 193 5.95 17.31 -31.60
N GLN A 194 5.52 18.58 -31.69
CA GLN A 194 6.38 19.72 -31.38
C GLN A 194 6.65 19.84 -29.87
N ASN A 195 5.62 19.63 -29.04
CA ASN A 195 5.73 19.63 -27.58
C ASN A 195 5.09 18.36 -27.01
N PRO A 196 5.86 17.26 -26.88
CA PRO A 196 5.32 15.98 -26.45
C PRO A 196 4.73 16.03 -25.03
N GLU A 197 5.45 16.64 -24.07
CA GLU A 197 4.99 16.73 -22.68
C GLU A 197 3.70 17.55 -22.57
N GLY A 198 3.64 18.71 -23.23
CA GLY A 198 2.44 19.55 -23.22
C GLY A 198 1.23 18.87 -23.88
N THR A 199 1.46 18.06 -24.93
CA THR A 199 0.39 17.35 -25.63
C THR A 199 -0.14 16.18 -24.80
N ILE A 200 0.75 15.38 -24.19
CA ILE A 200 0.34 14.31 -23.28
C ILE A 200 -0.46 14.90 -22.12
N LYS A 201 -0.02 16.03 -21.57
CA LYS A 201 -0.74 16.75 -20.51
C LYS A 201 -2.15 17.17 -20.97
N ALA A 202 -2.27 17.83 -22.12
CA ALA A 202 -3.56 18.30 -22.63
C ALA A 202 -4.53 17.16 -22.95
N ILE A 203 -4.05 16.07 -23.54
CA ILE A 203 -4.85 14.87 -23.81
C ILE A 203 -5.31 14.23 -22.50
N SER A 204 -4.41 14.13 -21.51
CA SER A 204 -4.73 13.56 -20.20
C SER A 204 -5.76 14.40 -19.44
N GLU A 205 -5.64 15.73 -19.49
CA GLU A 205 -6.62 16.64 -18.91
C GLU A 205 -8.00 16.48 -19.58
N SER A 206 -8.03 16.46 -20.92
CA SER A 206 -9.28 16.27 -21.66
C SER A 206 -9.93 14.92 -21.36
N ALA A 207 -9.16 13.84 -21.33
CA ALA A 207 -9.66 12.50 -21.04
C ALA A 207 -10.19 12.39 -19.60
N MET A 208 -9.47 12.95 -18.63
CA MET A 208 -9.94 13.00 -17.24
C MET A 208 -11.25 13.78 -17.13
N ARG A 209 -11.34 14.97 -17.76
CA ARG A 209 -12.56 15.78 -17.78
C ARG A 209 -13.74 15.04 -18.43
N GLU A 210 -13.53 14.28 -19.49
CA GLU A 210 -14.57 13.48 -20.14
C GLU A 210 -15.09 12.36 -19.23
N VAL A 211 -14.17 11.62 -18.60
CA VAL A 211 -14.50 10.46 -17.74
C VAL A 211 -15.20 10.89 -16.45
N ILE A 212 -14.76 12.00 -15.86
CA ILE A 212 -15.35 12.58 -14.64
C ILE A 212 -16.70 13.27 -14.93
N GLY A 213 -16.82 13.97 -16.06
CA GLY A 213 -18.06 14.65 -16.45
C GLY A 213 -19.24 13.72 -16.71
N ARG A 214 -19.01 12.41 -16.81
CA ARG A 214 -20.06 11.37 -16.97
C ARG A 214 -20.43 10.66 -15.66
N ARG A 215 -19.79 11.01 -14.54
CA ARG A 215 -19.94 10.33 -13.25
C ARG A 215 -20.44 11.25 -12.17
N ASN A 216 -21.08 10.67 -11.16
CA ASN A 216 -21.53 11.38 -9.96
C ASN A 216 -20.36 11.57 -8.98
N ILE A 217 -20.38 12.67 -8.22
CA ILE A 217 -19.29 13.00 -7.29
C ILE A 217 -19.05 11.90 -6.25
N GLN A 218 -20.12 11.27 -5.76
CA GLN A 218 -20.02 10.25 -4.71
C GLN A 218 -19.25 9.00 -5.16
N ALA A 219 -19.42 8.60 -6.43
CA ALA A 219 -18.71 7.46 -7.00
C ALA A 219 -17.20 7.72 -7.12
N ILE A 220 -16.85 8.96 -7.49
CA ILE A 220 -15.46 9.43 -7.63
C ILE A 220 -14.78 9.51 -6.25
N LEU A 221 -15.49 9.95 -5.21
CA LEU A 221 -14.95 10.08 -3.85
C LEU A 221 -14.78 8.76 -3.10
N THR A 222 -15.47 7.68 -3.50
CA THR A 222 -15.52 6.43 -2.71
C THR A 222 -14.84 5.26 -3.41
N ASN A 223 -15.48 4.66 -4.41
CA ASN A 223 -15.15 3.31 -4.87
C ASN A 223 -14.64 3.26 -6.32
N GLU A 224 -14.89 4.27 -7.15
CA GLU A 224 -14.62 4.19 -8.60
C GLU A 224 -13.25 4.74 -9.02
N GLN A 225 -12.41 5.22 -8.10
CA GLN A 225 -11.12 5.86 -8.44
C GLN A 225 -10.22 4.95 -9.29
N SER A 226 -10.17 3.65 -8.98
CA SER A 226 -9.39 2.67 -9.76
C SER A 226 -9.96 2.45 -11.16
N SER A 227 -11.29 2.38 -11.28
CA SER A 227 -11.96 2.23 -12.58
C SER A 227 -11.80 3.47 -13.45
N ILE A 228 -11.88 4.67 -12.86
CA ILE A 228 -11.63 5.95 -13.54
C ILE A 228 -10.19 5.98 -14.06
N ALA A 229 -9.22 5.64 -13.21
CA ALA A 229 -7.81 5.59 -13.61
C ALA A 229 -7.56 4.65 -14.80
N GLN A 230 -8.19 3.47 -14.81
CA GLN A 230 -8.09 2.53 -15.93
C GLN A 230 -8.74 3.08 -17.21
N GLU A 231 -9.96 3.61 -17.12
CA GLU A 231 -10.66 4.17 -18.29
C GLU A 231 -9.88 5.36 -18.88
N VAL A 232 -9.38 6.26 -18.04
CA VAL A 232 -8.53 7.38 -18.49
C VAL A 232 -7.27 6.86 -19.15
N LYS A 233 -6.59 5.86 -18.58
CA LYS A 233 -5.41 5.26 -19.19
C LYS A 233 -5.69 4.74 -20.60
N GLU A 234 -6.81 4.02 -20.78
CA GLU A 234 -7.21 3.48 -22.09
C GLU A 234 -7.54 4.59 -23.08
N MET A 235 -8.29 5.60 -22.64
CA MET A 235 -8.68 6.74 -23.48
C MET A 235 -7.46 7.58 -23.91
N VAL A 236 -6.55 7.88 -22.97
CA VAL A 236 -5.30 8.62 -23.26
C VAL A 236 -4.40 7.82 -24.19
N GLN A 237 -4.24 6.51 -23.97
CA GLN A 237 -3.44 5.66 -24.85
C GLN A 237 -4.02 5.65 -26.28
N LYS A 238 -5.35 5.50 -26.41
CA LYS A 238 -6.03 5.52 -27.72
C LYS A 238 -5.82 6.86 -28.44
N ALA A 239 -5.99 7.97 -27.74
CA ALA A 239 -5.77 9.30 -28.31
C ALA A 239 -4.31 9.49 -28.72
N LEU A 240 -3.34 9.12 -27.88
CA LEU A 240 -1.91 9.23 -28.20
C LEU A 240 -1.48 8.32 -29.36
N ASP A 241 -2.09 7.15 -29.52
CA ASP A 241 -1.85 6.28 -30.68
C ASP A 241 -2.42 6.87 -31.97
N GLU A 242 -3.56 7.57 -31.92
CA GLU A 242 -4.16 8.27 -33.07
C GLU A 242 -3.31 9.47 -33.52
N TYR A 243 -2.79 10.26 -32.58
CA TYR A 243 -1.83 11.34 -32.88
C TYR A 243 -0.45 10.83 -33.29
N GLY A 244 -0.20 9.52 -33.19
CA GLY A 244 1.11 8.94 -33.45
C GLY A 244 2.17 9.50 -32.53
N ALA A 245 1.93 9.50 -31.22
CA ALA A 245 2.86 10.10 -30.25
C ALA A 245 4.05 9.21 -29.88
N GLY A 246 4.00 7.91 -30.18
CA GLY A 246 5.10 6.99 -29.89
C GLY A 246 5.33 6.75 -28.39
N VAL A 247 4.35 7.07 -27.53
CA VAL A 247 4.42 6.96 -26.06
C VAL A 247 3.47 5.87 -25.57
N ARG A 248 3.87 5.21 -24.49
CA ARG A 248 3.05 4.27 -23.74
C ARG A 248 2.74 4.83 -22.36
N ILE A 249 1.46 4.87 -22.00
CA ILE A 249 1.01 5.19 -20.65
C ILE A 249 1.14 3.94 -19.79
N GLU A 250 1.91 4.03 -18.71
CA GLU A 250 2.09 2.92 -17.77
C GLU A 250 1.00 2.95 -16.71
N VAL A 251 0.84 4.08 -16.05
CA VAL A 251 -0.11 4.26 -14.95
C VAL A 251 -0.69 5.67 -15.00
N VAL A 252 -1.99 5.77 -14.73
CA VAL A 252 -2.67 7.00 -14.34
C VAL A 252 -3.07 6.83 -12.89
N GLN A 253 -2.73 7.79 -12.03
CA GLN A 253 -3.03 7.71 -10.61
C GLN A 253 -3.71 9.00 -10.15
N LEU A 254 -4.85 8.86 -9.48
CA LEU A 254 -5.48 9.96 -8.77
C LEU A 254 -4.76 10.13 -7.43
N VAL A 255 -4.25 11.32 -7.17
CA VAL A 255 -3.48 11.67 -5.96
C VAL A 255 -4.41 12.24 -4.90
N SER A 256 -5.30 13.15 -5.29
CA SER A 256 -6.23 13.84 -4.41
C SER A 256 -7.56 14.01 -5.12
N VAL A 257 -8.66 13.74 -4.42
CA VAL A 257 -10.02 13.92 -4.90
C VAL A 257 -10.82 14.54 -3.77
N ASN A 258 -11.06 15.85 -3.84
CA ASN A 258 -11.72 16.56 -2.75
C ASN A 258 -12.71 17.61 -3.27
N PRO A 259 -13.76 17.94 -2.49
CA PRO A 259 -14.54 19.14 -2.75
C PRO A 259 -13.69 20.42 -2.57
N PRO A 260 -13.95 21.47 -3.36
CA PRO A 260 -13.30 22.77 -3.21
C PRO A 260 -13.39 23.29 -1.78
N PRO A 261 -12.35 23.99 -1.28
CA PRO A 261 -12.29 24.44 0.11
C PRO A 261 -13.46 25.36 0.48
N GLU A 262 -14.03 26.09 -0.47
CA GLU A 262 -15.15 27.00 -0.27
C GLU A 262 -16.45 26.27 0.11
N VAL A 263 -16.69 25.08 -0.47
CA VAL A 263 -17.93 24.30 -0.28
C VAL A 263 -17.76 23.12 0.68
N ARG A 264 -16.52 22.77 1.02
CA ARG A 264 -16.19 21.62 1.88
C ARG A 264 -16.94 21.62 3.22
N PRO A 265 -17.07 22.74 3.97
CA PRO A 265 -17.81 22.73 5.23
C PRO A 265 -19.28 22.36 5.05
N ALA A 266 -19.93 22.89 4.01
CA ALA A 266 -21.32 22.58 3.70
C ALA A 266 -21.50 21.12 3.26
N PHE A 267 -20.56 20.58 2.47
CA PHE A 267 -20.58 19.18 2.07
C PHE A 267 -20.46 18.24 3.27
N ILE A 268 -19.57 18.53 4.22
CA ILE A 268 -19.41 17.75 5.45
C ILE A 268 -20.68 17.83 6.30
N ASP A 269 -21.28 19.01 6.41
CA ASP A 269 -22.52 19.22 7.17
C ASP A 269 -23.71 18.41 6.59
N VAL A 270 -23.87 18.38 5.27
CA VAL A 270 -24.92 17.56 4.62
C VAL A 270 -24.70 16.07 4.88
N ASN A 271 -23.46 15.58 4.81
CA ASN A 271 -23.17 14.18 5.11
C ASN A 271 -23.39 13.85 6.59
N ALA A 272 -23.00 14.74 7.50
CA ALA A 272 -23.26 14.59 8.93
C ALA A 272 -24.76 14.53 9.22
N ALA A 273 -25.54 15.44 8.63
CA ALA A 273 -26.99 15.45 8.77
C ALA A 273 -27.66 14.17 8.21
N GLN A 274 -27.16 13.62 7.10
CA GLN A 274 -27.63 12.33 6.56
C GLN A 274 -27.31 11.17 7.52
N GLN A 275 -26.10 11.14 8.07
CA GLN A 275 -25.69 10.14 9.06
C GLN A 275 -26.52 10.24 10.35
N ASP A 276 -26.82 11.46 10.80
CA ASP A 276 -27.68 11.71 11.97
C ASP A 276 -29.11 11.24 11.69
N ALA A 277 -29.64 11.50 10.48
CA ALA A 277 -30.96 11.02 10.08
C ALA A 277 -31.05 9.49 10.04
N ASP A 278 -30.03 8.84 9.46
CA ASP A 278 -29.94 7.37 9.43
C ASP A 278 -29.80 6.78 10.84
N THR A 279 -29.00 7.43 11.70
CA THR A 279 -28.84 7.05 13.10
C THR A 279 -30.16 7.16 13.85
N ALA A 280 -30.85 8.29 13.76
CA ALA A 280 -32.16 8.50 14.37
C ALA A 280 -33.19 7.48 13.88
N GLN A 281 -33.18 7.15 12.58
CA GLN A 281 -34.05 6.13 12.03
C GLN A 281 -33.73 4.74 12.58
N ASN A 282 -32.45 4.38 12.70
CA ASN A 282 -32.01 3.09 13.22
C ASN A 282 -32.29 2.96 14.73
N GLU A 283 -32.13 4.03 15.50
CA GLU A 283 -32.52 4.09 16.91
C GLU A 283 -34.02 3.91 17.09
N ALA A 284 -34.84 4.60 16.28
CA ALA A 284 -36.29 4.45 16.30
C ALA A 284 -36.73 3.01 15.96
N LYS A 285 -36.13 2.41 14.92
CA LYS A 285 -36.35 0.99 14.56
C LYS A 285 -35.92 0.06 15.69
N THR A 286 -34.80 0.33 16.34
CA THR A 286 -34.29 -0.47 17.47
C THR A 286 -35.22 -0.37 18.67
N TYR A 287 -35.68 0.84 18.99
CA TYR A 287 -36.64 1.07 20.08
C TYR A 287 -37.94 0.32 19.84
N ALA A 288 -38.52 0.44 18.64
CA ALA A 288 -39.73 -0.29 18.25
C ALA A 288 -39.52 -1.81 18.31
N SER A 289 -38.38 -2.29 17.80
CA SER A 289 -38.01 -3.72 17.82
C SER A 289 -37.78 -4.25 19.23
N ARG A 290 -37.51 -3.40 20.22
CA ARG A 290 -37.40 -3.79 21.63
C ARG A 290 -38.74 -3.72 22.36
N GLU A 291 -39.46 -2.61 22.23
CA GLU A 291 -40.66 -2.35 23.03
C GLU A 291 -41.83 -3.24 22.60
N VAL A 292 -42.04 -3.44 21.29
CA VAL A 292 -43.17 -4.24 20.79
C VAL A 292 -43.07 -5.71 21.23
N PRO A 293 -41.94 -6.41 21.08
CA PRO A 293 -41.80 -7.78 21.61
C PRO A 293 -41.86 -7.85 23.14
N GLN A 294 -41.30 -6.87 23.86
CA GLN A 294 -41.39 -6.85 25.33
C GLN A 294 -42.83 -6.68 25.81
N ALA A 295 -43.59 -5.76 25.20
CA ALA A 295 -45.00 -5.56 25.50
C ALA A 295 -45.82 -6.83 25.21
N ARG A 296 -45.60 -7.48 24.06
CA ARG A 296 -46.22 -8.78 23.72
C ARG A 296 -45.84 -9.87 24.72
N GLY A 297 -44.58 -9.95 25.12
CA GLY A 297 -44.09 -10.89 26.13
C GLY A 297 -44.77 -10.70 27.48
N ARG A 298 -44.87 -9.45 27.96
CA ARG A 298 -45.59 -9.10 29.21
C ARG A 298 -47.08 -9.45 29.11
N ALA A 299 -47.71 -9.14 27.99
CA ALA A 299 -49.12 -9.48 27.77
C ALA A 299 -49.34 -11.00 27.85
N SER A 300 -48.54 -11.79 27.12
CA SER A 300 -48.58 -13.25 27.17
C SER A 300 -48.32 -13.79 28.57
N GLN A 301 -47.36 -13.21 29.32
CA GLN A 301 -47.07 -13.59 30.69
C GLN A 301 -48.27 -13.35 31.61
N ILE A 302 -48.96 -12.21 31.50
CA ILE A 302 -50.17 -11.91 32.27
C ILE A 302 -51.28 -12.91 31.95
N PHE A 303 -51.51 -13.20 30.66
CA PHE A 303 -52.51 -14.20 30.25
C PHE A 303 -52.20 -15.58 30.83
N GLN A 304 -50.94 -16.04 30.73
CA GLN A 304 -50.53 -17.32 31.28
C GLN A 304 -50.65 -17.37 32.81
N GLN A 305 -50.33 -16.28 33.52
CA GLN A 305 -50.52 -16.21 34.98
C GLN A 305 -52.00 -16.26 35.36
N ALA A 306 -52.87 -15.56 34.63
CA ALA A 306 -54.31 -15.59 34.87
C ALA A 306 -54.90 -16.98 34.60
N GLU A 307 -54.46 -17.65 33.54
CA GLU A 307 -54.88 -19.02 33.21
C GLU A 307 -54.37 -20.04 34.24
N ALA A 308 -53.12 -19.90 34.68
CA ALA A 308 -52.56 -20.71 35.77
C ALA A 308 -53.33 -20.50 37.08
N TYR A 309 -53.65 -19.25 37.43
CA TYR A 309 -54.45 -18.93 38.62
C TYR A 309 -55.86 -19.53 38.53
N ARG A 310 -56.54 -19.36 37.39
CA ARG A 310 -57.87 -19.96 37.14
C ARG A 310 -57.81 -21.48 37.32
N THR A 311 -56.85 -22.13 36.66
CA THR A 311 -56.68 -23.59 36.71
C THR A 311 -56.40 -24.06 38.14
N LYS A 312 -55.51 -23.37 38.85
CA LYS A 312 -55.22 -23.63 40.27
C LYS A 312 -56.47 -23.47 41.13
N ALA A 313 -57.20 -22.36 41.00
CA ALA A 313 -58.40 -22.11 41.79
C ALA A 313 -59.49 -23.17 41.54
N THR A 314 -59.69 -23.57 40.28
CA THR A 314 -60.62 -24.67 39.94
C THR A 314 -60.15 -26.00 40.49
N ALA A 315 -58.85 -26.32 40.36
CA ALA A 315 -58.29 -27.56 40.87
C ALA A 315 -58.39 -27.63 42.40
N ASP A 316 -58.04 -26.56 43.11
CA ASP A 316 -58.17 -26.45 44.56
C ASP A 316 -59.63 -26.61 44.99
N ALA A 317 -60.58 -25.93 44.33
CA ALA A 317 -61.99 -26.06 44.63
C ALA A 317 -62.51 -27.50 44.42
N THR A 318 -62.15 -28.14 43.30
CA THR A 318 -62.54 -29.53 43.02
C THR A 318 -61.89 -30.52 44.00
N GLY A 319 -60.63 -30.31 44.37
CA GLY A 319 -59.90 -31.13 45.34
C GLY A 319 -60.49 -31.01 46.74
N GLN A 320 -60.85 -29.79 47.18
CA GLN A 320 -61.54 -29.58 48.46
C GLN A 320 -62.95 -30.19 48.46
N ALA A 321 -63.69 -30.07 47.36
CA ALA A 321 -65.02 -30.69 47.23
C ALA A 321 -64.94 -32.22 47.27
N ALA A 322 -64.00 -32.81 46.52
CA ALA A 322 -63.74 -34.25 46.53
C ALA A 322 -63.36 -34.72 47.95
N ARG A 323 -62.40 -34.03 48.60
CA ARG A 323 -62.01 -34.31 49.98
C ARG A 323 -63.20 -34.23 50.93
N PHE A 324 -64.04 -33.19 50.83
CA PHE A 324 -65.23 -33.07 51.67
C PHE A 324 -66.20 -34.23 51.44
N SER A 325 -66.42 -34.64 50.19
CA SER A 325 -67.31 -35.77 49.87
C SER A 325 -66.82 -37.10 50.46
N GLU A 326 -65.51 -37.36 50.43
CA GLU A 326 -64.90 -38.54 51.05
C GLU A 326 -65.00 -38.50 52.59
N VAL A 327 -64.74 -37.34 53.19
CA VAL A 327 -64.91 -37.14 54.64
C VAL A 327 -66.37 -37.29 55.05
N TYR A 328 -67.31 -36.78 54.26
CA TYR A 328 -68.75 -36.93 54.52
C TYR A 328 -69.20 -38.40 54.42
N ALA A 329 -68.73 -39.12 53.40
CA ALA A 329 -69.02 -40.55 53.23
C ALA A 329 -68.52 -41.38 54.43
N SER A 330 -67.28 -41.13 54.87
CA SER A 330 -66.72 -41.80 56.07
C SER A 330 -67.44 -41.40 57.36
N TYR A 331 -67.81 -40.13 57.52
CA TYR A 331 -68.60 -39.65 58.65
C TYR A 331 -69.99 -40.31 58.73
N LYS A 332 -70.66 -40.51 57.59
CA LYS A 332 -71.96 -41.20 57.54
C LYS A 332 -71.85 -42.67 57.97
N ALA A 333 -70.71 -43.32 57.70
CA ALA A 333 -70.46 -44.70 58.11
C ALA A 333 -70.18 -44.83 59.62
N ALA A 334 -69.43 -43.90 60.23
CA ALA A 334 -69.08 -43.96 61.66
C ALA A 334 -68.97 -42.55 62.31
N PRO A 335 -70.08 -41.97 62.82
CA PRO A 335 -70.09 -40.58 63.25
C PRO A 335 -69.22 -40.25 64.46
N ALA A 336 -69.14 -41.14 65.45
CA ALA A 336 -68.42 -40.87 66.70
C ALA A 336 -66.89 -40.83 66.50
N ILE A 337 -66.34 -41.81 65.79
CA ILE A 337 -64.89 -41.96 65.55
C ILE A 337 -64.38 -40.86 64.61
N SER A 338 -65.15 -40.51 63.57
CA SER A 338 -64.77 -39.44 62.65
C SER A 338 -64.69 -38.06 63.32
N ARG A 339 -65.56 -37.76 64.29
CA ARG A 339 -65.51 -36.48 65.03
C ARG A 339 -64.28 -36.39 65.93
N GLU A 340 -64.01 -37.46 66.68
CA GLU A 340 -62.86 -37.50 67.57
C GLU A 340 -61.55 -37.39 66.79
N ARG A 341 -61.43 -38.12 65.66
CA ARG A 341 -60.28 -38.00 64.75
C ARG A 341 -60.12 -36.58 64.20
N LEU A 342 -61.19 -35.96 63.70
CA LEU A 342 -61.13 -34.60 63.16
C LEU A 342 -60.72 -33.59 64.25
N PHE A 343 -61.23 -33.76 65.48
CA PHE A 343 -60.85 -32.93 66.63
C PHE A 343 -59.37 -33.09 66.96
N LEU A 344 -58.86 -34.32 67.05
CA LEU A 344 -57.45 -34.57 67.33
C LEU A 344 -56.54 -34.08 66.20
N GLU A 345 -56.88 -34.28 64.91
CA GLU A 345 -56.10 -33.76 63.77
C GLU A 345 -56.09 -32.22 63.73
N THR A 346 -57.23 -31.57 64.00
CA THR A 346 -57.29 -30.10 64.07
C THR A 346 -56.51 -29.57 65.26
N MET A 347 -56.63 -30.21 66.42
CA MET A 347 -55.89 -29.85 67.62
C MET A 347 -54.37 -30.09 67.44
N GLU A 348 -53.97 -31.17 66.76
CA GLU A 348 -52.58 -31.43 66.38
C GLU A 348 -52.05 -30.35 65.44
N LYS A 349 -52.81 -29.97 64.40
CA LYS A 349 -52.38 -28.95 63.45
C LYS A 349 -52.26 -27.56 64.10
N VAL A 350 -53.23 -27.17 64.92
CA VAL A 350 -53.21 -25.88 65.62
C VAL A 350 -52.13 -25.88 66.70
N LEU A 351 -52.12 -26.90 67.57
CA LEU A 351 -51.16 -26.97 68.67
C LEU A 351 -49.74 -27.36 68.23
N GLY A 352 -49.54 -27.93 67.04
CA GLY A 352 -48.22 -28.18 66.46
C GLY A 352 -47.47 -26.89 66.12
N SER A 353 -48.22 -25.81 65.86
CA SER A 353 -47.66 -24.48 65.53
C SER A 353 -47.48 -23.55 66.72
N VAL A 354 -47.88 -23.97 67.93
CA VAL A 354 -47.72 -23.15 69.15
C VAL A 354 -46.70 -23.77 70.10
N ASN A 355 -45.91 -22.92 70.76
CA ASN A 355 -44.96 -23.35 71.79
C ASN A 355 -45.74 -23.77 73.05
N LYS A 356 -45.62 -25.04 73.43
CA LYS A 356 -46.35 -25.64 74.55
C LYS A 356 -45.51 -25.59 75.84
N VAL A 357 -46.15 -25.25 76.96
CA VAL A 357 -45.57 -25.34 78.31
C VAL A 357 -46.54 -26.12 79.20
N ILE A 358 -46.08 -27.19 79.85
CA ILE A 358 -46.89 -28.04 80.75
C ILE A 358 -46.38 -27.84 82.18
N ILE A 359 -47.30 -27.60 83.12
CA ILE A 359 -46.99 -27.38 84.55
C ILE A 359 -47.60 -28.55 85.34
N ASP A 360 -46.75 -29.33 86.03
CA ASP A 360 -47.19 -30.43 86.89
C ASP A 360 -47.50 -29.92 88.31
N GLN A 361 -48.69 -30.23 88.82
CA GLN A 361 -49.15 -29.84 90.16
C GLN A 361 -49.07 -30.98 91.20
N ASN A 362 -48.55 -32.17 90.85
CA ASN A 362 -48.54 -33.35 91.75
C ASN A 362 -47.15 -33.76 92.27
N GLY A 363 -46.13 -32.91 92.13
CA GLY A 363 -44.77 -33.15 92.63
C GLY A 363 -44.44 -32.56 94.02
N ALA A 364 -45.43 -32.27 94.88
CA ALA A 364 -45.19 -31.65 96.18
C ALA A 364 -44.97 -32.68 97.32
N GLN A 365 -43.76 -33.22 97.43
CA GLN A 365 -43.28 -33.88 98.66
C GLN A 365 -42.83 -32.78 99.64
N PRO A 366 -43.39 -32.66 100.86
CA PRO A 366 -43.05 -31.58 101.78
C PRO A 366 -41.70 -31.87 102.48
N GLY A 367 -40.67 -31.05 102.24
CA GLY A 367 -39.43 -31.14 103.03
C GLY A 367 -38.14 -30.53 102.49
N SER A 368 -38.05 -30.08 101.24
CA SER A 368 -36.87 -29.37 100.75
C SER A 368 -37.26 -28.26 99.76
N GLY A 369 -36.85 -27.02 100.07
CA GLY A 369 -37.24 -25.82 99.34
C GLY A 369 -36.56 -25.66 97.98
N ALA A 370 -37.06 -26.36 96.96
CA ALA A 370 -36.79 -26.06 95.55
C ALA A 370 -38.12 -25.91 94.79
N ALA A 371 -38.22 -24.81 94.03
CA ALA A 371 -39.43 -24.34 93.36
C ALA A 371 -40.04 -25.36 92.38
N ALA A 372 -41.37 -25.29 92.22
CA ALA A 372 -42.15 -26.04 91.23
C ALA A 372 -41.49 -25.97 89.84
N GLY A 373 -40.93 -27.08 89.39
CA GLY A 373 -40.18 -27.18 88.14
C GLY A 373 -41.12 -27.10 86.94
N VAL A 374 -41.07 -25.98 86.23
CA VAL A 374 -41.58 -25.88 84.86
C VAL A 374 -40.64 -26.71 83.99
N LEU A 375 -41.10 -27.85 83.48
CA LEU A 375 -40.36 -28.63 82.49
C LEU A 375 -40.79 -28.18 81.09
N PRO A 376 -39.96 -27.43 80.35
CA PRO A 376 -40.22 -27.20 78.93
C PRO A 376 -40.09 -28.54 78.19
N VAL A 377 -41.16 -28.95 77.51
CA VAL A 377 -41.13 -30.14 76.65
C VAL A 377 -40.26 -29.81 75.44
N LEU A 378 -39.03 -30.34 75.40
CA LEU A 378 -38.17 -30.29 74.22
C LEU A 378 -38.81 -31.12 73.10
N PRO A 379 -39.05 -30.55 71.90
CA PRO A 379 -39.49 -31.32 70.75
C PRO A 379 -38.36 -32.25 70.25
N LEU A 380 -38.60 -33.55 70.19
CA LEU A 380 -37.64 -34.58 69.77
C LEU A 380 -37.31 -34.57 68.25
N THR A 381 -37.78 -33.59 67.49
CA THR A 381 -37.60 -33.52 66.03
C THR A 381 -36.33 -32.78 65.58
N GLU A 382 -35.58 -32.16 66.48
CA GLU A 382 -34.43 -31.32 66.10
C GLU A 382 -33.06 -32.05 66.07
N PHE A 383 -32.99 -33.34 66.40
CA PHE A 383 -31.73 -34.12 66.30
C PHE A 383 -31.47 -34.79 64.94
N GLY A 384 -32.24 -34.47 63.90
CA GLY A 384 -32.20 -35.22 62.62
C GLY A 384 -31.77 -34.47 61.36
N ALA A 385 -31.73 -33.15 61.33
CA ALA A 385 -31.46 -32.40 60.09
C ALA A 385 -30.20 -31.53 60.23
N ARG A 386 -29.04 -32.16 60.01
CA ARG A 386 -27.79 -31.47 59.73
C ARG A 386 -27.98 -30.68 58.44
N ALA A 387 -28.15 -29.36 58.54
CA ALA A 387 -28.12 -28.47 57.38
C ALA A 387 -26.76 -28.64 56.65
N PRO A 388 -26.72 -28.88 55.33
CA PRO A 388 -25.47 -28.76 54.60
C PRO A 388 -25.06 -27.29 54.59
N SER A 389 -23.89 -27.03 55.18
CA SER A 389 -23.16 -25.77 55.07
C SER A 389 -22.92 -25.43 53.60
N GLN A 390 -23.64 -24.45 53.06
CA GLN A 390 -23.22 -23.78 51.84
C GLN A 390 -22.10 -22.81 52.20
N THR A 391 -20.88 -23.23 51.88
CA THR A 391 -19.68 -22.42 51.93
C THR A 391 -19.85 -21.24 50.97
N ALA A 392 -19.77 -20.04 51.54
CA ALA A 392 -19.62 -18.80 50.81
C ALA A 392 -18.34 -18.86 49.97
N THR A 393 -18.46 -18.76 48.65
CA THR A 393 -17.35 -18.34 47.78
C THR A 393 -17.53 -16.85 47.54
N GLY A 394 -16.51 -16.10 47.94
CA GLY A 394 -16.54 -14.66 48.07
C GLY A 394 -16.61 -13.89 46.76
N ALA A 395 -17.00 -12.63 46.92
CA ALA A 395 -16.85 -11.58 45.94
C ALA A 395 -15.35 -11.34 45.64
N ALA A 396 -15.02 -11.20 44.36
CA ALA A 396 -13.92 -10.38 43.89
C ALA A 396 -14.45 -9.51 42.74
N ARG A 397 -13.90 -8.31 42.70
CA ARG A 397 -14.23 -7.15 41.88
C ARG A 397 -14.33 -7.39 40.39
#